data_AF-A0A1F9QWX9-F1
#
_entry.id   AF-A0A1F9QWX9-F1
#
_cell.length_a   1.000
_cell.length_b   1.000
_cell.length_c   1.000
_cell.angle_alpha   90.00
_cell.angle_beta   90.00
_cell.angle_gamma   90.00
#
_symmetry.space_group_name_H-M   'P 1'
#
loop_
_entity.id
_entity.type
_entity.pdbx_description
1 polymer ?
#
loop_
_entity_poly.entity_id
_entity_poly.type
_entity_poly.pdbx_seq_one_letter_code
_entity_poly.pdbx_strand_id
1 'polypeptide(L)'
;MNGKKLRIFLYGILIAVSATATTYYTLPVHRIGMHSELIMLGDLNGDHAWDEKDVVLLHRFLANPYARPRLEALKVDANRNGFIDDEDIRILERLYAVGDPYKARTDAIVTRLSFPYPREFFLYLPSSEYTQRPTMILDHPALVRSPLPFLRTMAREPRTLYRDRLQAEVYDEGLRFSIAYGLRRANLLPVEREYVLRKLKRCEALWSEHDLFPLLMMLIELSEDAETLTVKGQTHFVAGTLIFRDHLRELQESPLYREYSAGRQPTSAVFRKMSDLLRRDLGLEMNLETLAPPRDMLKLRNYSDRAVWQYFKSTTTRQDFMKLSLFAQHDRRYLRAVARTTPKHADMPLENHNLPMVLLYREAMRIKPGDKRAAVGLLDEAVRIPFAWVKSIPRTQLPSSIALENFLLPGNKEDGPDKSRHWNVFGGIAIYKSPEESVRLALAREVKDYREEGRNPAVMSEFIRDTMANLNGVYHIMTINPHLLYGLPADE
;
A
#
# COMPACT_ATOMS: atom_id res chain seq x y z
N MET A 1 5.41 -27.46 56.14
CA MET A 1 5.43 -28.57 55.15
C MET A 1 6.87 -29.02 54.97
N ASN A 2 7.16 -30.32 55.12
CA ASN A 2 8.53 -30.86 55.06
C ASN A 2 9.18 -30.46 53.72
N GLY A 3 10.42 -29.96 53.68
CA GLY A 3 11.01 -29.32 52.49
C GLY A 3 11.00 -30.20 51.22
N LYS A 4 11.03 -31.52 51.40
CA LYS A 4 10.87 -32.52 50.34
C LYS A 4 9.46 -32.53 49.72
N LYS A 5 8.40 -32.36 50.55
CA LYS A 5 7.01 -32.26 50.10
C LYS A 5 6.74 -30.97 49.32
N LEU A 6 7.38 -29.85 49.71
CA LEU A 6 7.28 -28.57 48.98
C LEU A 6 7.93 -28.66 47.59
N ARG A 7 9.10 -29.31 47.47
CA ARG A 7 9.74 -29.52 46.17
C ARG A 7 8.90 -30.40 45.25
N ILE A 8 8.37 -31.52 45.76
CA ILE A 8 7.50 -32.41 44.98
C ILE A 8 6.25 -31.66 44.49
N PHE A 9 5.65 -30.85 45.35
CA PHE A 9 4.51 -30.01 44.99
C PHE A 9 4.84 -28.99 43.90
N LEU A 10 5.97 -28.27 44.02
CA LEU A 10 6.43 -27.31 43.02
C LEU A 10 6.76 -27.97 41.67
N TYR A 11 7.42 -29.14 41.66
CA TYR A 11 7.67 -29.89 40.43
C TYR A 11 6.36 -30.38 39.79
N GLY A 12 5.38 -30.80 40.61
CA GLY A 12 4.04 -31.15 40.13
C GLY A 12 3.34 -29.98 39.43
N ILE A 13 3.40 -28.78 40.02
CA ILE A 13 2.88 -27.55 39.38
C ILE A 13 3.63 -27.27 38.08
N LEU A 14 4.96 -27.33 38.09
CA LEU A 14 5.77 -27.02 36.91
C LEU A 14 5.47 -27.97 35.75
N ILE A 15 5.31 -29.27 36.05
CA ILE A 15 4.91 -30.28 35.06
C ILE A 15 3.49 -30.02 34.57
N ALA A 16 2.54 -29.71 35.47
CA ALA A 16 1.16 -29.41 35.08
C ALA A 16 1.08 -28.16 34.18
N VAL A 17 1.80 -27.09 34.51
CA VAL A 17 1.90 -25.87 33.70
C VAL A 17 2.57 -26.18 32.36
N SER A 18 3.65 -26.96 32.36
CA SER A 18 4.37 -27.33 31.13
C SER A 18 3.51 -28.20 30.22
N ALA A 19 2.78 -29.17 30.78
CA ALA A 19 1.84 -30.01 30.05
C ALA A 19 0.69 -29.17 29.49
N THR A 20 0.07 -28.30 30.30
CA THR A 20 -1.03 -27.43 29.86
C THR A 20 -0.57 -26.46 28.77
N ALA A 21 0.61 -25.86 28.91
CA ALA A 21 1.20 -25.00 27.88
C ALA A 21 1.49 -25.80 26.60
N THR A 22 2.12 -26.97 26.71
CA THR A 22 2.38 -27.84 25.56
C THR A 22 1.08 -28.19 24.87
N THR A 23 0.08 -28.70 25.58
CA THR A 23 -1.24 -29.03 25.03
C THR A 23 -1.94 -27.82 24.39
N TYR A 24 -1.86 -26.62 24.98
CA TYR A 24 -2.44 -25.41 24.41
C TYR A 24 -1.71 -24.94 23.13
N TYR A 25 -0.39 -25.08 23.08
CA TYR A 25 0.43 -24.68 21.92
C TYR A 25 0.57 -25.78 20.85
N THR A 26 0.32 -27.05 21.17
CA THR A 26 0.49 -28.20 20.26
C THR A 26 -0.82 -28.87 19.84
N LEU A 27 -1.91 -28.77 20.61
CA LEU A 27 -3.21 -29.15 20.07
C LEU A 27 -3.57 -28.15 18.97
N PRO A 28 -3.84 -28.60 17.73
CA PRO A 28 -4.31 -27.73 16.69
C PRO A 28 -5.75 -27.31 17.02
N VAL A 29 -5.90 -26.26 17.83
CA VAL A 29 -7.18 -25.56 18.03
C VAL A 29 -7.52 -24.71 16.80
N HIS A 30 -6.64 -24.67 15.80
CA HIS A 30 -6.91 -24.18 14.45
C HIS A 30 -7.82 -25.13 13.67
N ARG A 31 -8.96 -25.55 14.24
CA ARG A 31 -10.14 -25.64 13.37
C ARG A 31 -10.48 -24.20 13.07
N ILE A 32 -10.03 -23.70 11.92
CA ILE A 32 -10.50 -22.44 11.37
C ILE A 32 -12.02 -22.54 11.46
N GLY A 33 -12.65 -21.73 12.31
CA GLY A 33 -14.08 -21.55 12.26
C GLY A 33 -14.34 -20.99 10.88
N MET A 34 -14.67 -21.85 9.91
CA MET A 34 -15.03 -21.43 8.56
C MET A 34 -16.42 -20.81 8.67
N HIS A 35 -16.43 -19.55 9.09
CA HIS A 35 -17.58 -18.70 8.99
C HIS A 35 -17.60 -18.19 7.55
N SER A 36 -18.57 -18.65 6.79
CA SER A 36 -18.84 -18.16 5.44
C SER A 36 -20.14 -17.37 5.46
N GLU A 37 -20.13 -16.22 4.81
CA GLU A 37 -21.32 -15.42 4.56
C GLU A 37 -21.93 -15.86 3.22
N LEU A 38 -23.24 -16.03 3.17
CA LEU A 38 -23.94 -16.22 1.90
C LEU A 38 -24.26 -14.85 1.31
N ILE A 39 -23.75 -14.60 0.10
CA ILE A 39 -23.87 -13.32 -0.59
C ILE A 39 -24.71 -13.53 -1.84
N MET A 40 -25.66 -12.64 -2.05
CA MET A 40 -26.45 -12.54 -3.28
C MET A 40 -25.75 -11.57 -4.25
N LEU A 41 -25.33 -12.08 -5.42
CA LEU A 41 -24.81 -11.25 -6.51
C LEU A 41 -25.96 -10.41 -7.08
N GLY A 42 -25.68 -9.17 -7.44
CA GLY A 42 -26.68 -8.20 -7.88
C GLY A 42 -27.51 -7.57 -6.76
N ASP A 43 -27.62 -8.16 -5.56
CA ASP A 43 -28.27 -7.52 -4.41
C ASP A 43 -27.34 -6.47 -3.79
N LEU A 44 -27.42 -5.23 -4.27
CA LEU A 44 -26.48 -4.17 -3.92
C LEU A 44 -26.83 -3.49 -2.60
N ASN A 45 -28.11 -3.53 -2.20
CA ASN A 45 -28.59 -2.91 -0.96
C ASN A 45 -28.57 -3.87 0.25
N GLY A 46 -28.46 -5.18 0.02
CA GLY A 46 -28.45 -6.22 1.06
C GLY A 46 -29.83 -6.60 1.62
N ASP A 47 -30.91 -6.30 0.91
CA ASP A 47 -32.30 -6.58 1.32
C ASP A 47 -32.83 -7.94 0.85
N HIS A 48 -31.95 -8.75 0.24
CA HIS A 48 -32.26 -10.09 -0.27
C HIS A 48 -33.32 -10.12 -1.37
N ALA A 49 -33.47 -9.01 -2.09
CA ALA A 49 -34.26 -8.94 -3.30
C ALA A 49 -33.39 -8.46 -4.48
N TRP A 50 -33.92 -8.64 -5.69
CA TRP A 50 -33.41 -8.00 -6.89
C TRP A 50 -34.50 -7.06 -7.39
N ASP A 51 -34.34 -5.76 -7.17
CA ASP A 51 -35.41 -4.79 -7.46
C ASP A 51 -34.89 -3.45 -8.02
N GLU A 52 -35.81 -2.50 -8.19
CA GLU A 52 -35.49 -1.16 -8.71
C GLU A 52 -34.50 -0.38 -7.82
N LYS A 53 -34.42 -0.68 -6.52
CA LYS A 53 -33.43 -0.04 -5.63
C LYS A 53 -32.02 -0.44 -6.01
N ASP A 54 -31.82 -1.70 -6.41
CA ASP A 54 -30.52 -2.19 -6.89
C ASP A 54 -30.12 -1.53 -8.21
N VAL A 55 -31.07 -1.25 -9.11
CA VAL A 55 -30.80 -0.50 -10.35
C VAL A 55 -30.20 0.88 -10.03
N VAL A 56 -30.77 1.59 -9.05
CA VAL A 56 -30.25 2.91 -8.63
C VAL A 56 -28.83 2.77 -8.06
N LEU A 57 -28.55 1.72 -7.29
CA LEU A 57 -27.21 1.45 -6.76
C LEU A 57 -26.23 1.04 -7.85
N LEU A 58 -26.66 0.25 -8.84
CA LEU A 58 -25.83 -0.14 -9.98
C LEU A 58 -25.41 1.09 -10.78
N HIS A 59 -26.33 2.01 -11.10
CA HIS A 59 -25.96 3.26 -11.76
C HIS A 59 -25.01 4.12 -10.93
N ARG A 60 -25.18 4.17 -9.60
CA ARG A 60 -24.25 4.85 -8.69
C ARG A 60 -22.88 4.19 -8.64
N PHE A 61 -22.83 2.86 -8.71
CA PHE A 61 -21.59 2.10 -8.81
C PHE A 61 -20.89 2.43 -10.13
N LEU A 62 -21.60 2.34 -11.27
CA LEU A 62 -21.06 2.59 -12.60
C LEU A 62 -20.52 4.02 -12.76
N ALA A 63 -21.12 5.01 -12.10
CA ALA A 63 -20.65 6.40 -12.13
C ALA A 63 -19.33 6.62 -11.38
N ASN A 64 -19.05 5.84 -10.34
CA ASN A 64 -17.81 5.93 -9.57
C ASN A 64 -17.46 4.58 -8.90
N PRO A 65 -16.99 3.60 -9.69
CA PRO A 65 -16.85 2.22 -9.23
C PRO A 65 -15.78 2.09 -8.13
N TYR A 66 -14.72 2.91 -8.18
CA TYR A 66 -13.58 2.82 -7.25
C TYR A 66 -13.83 3.48 -5.90
N ALA A 67 -14.89 4.28 -5.76
CA ALA A 67 -15.34 4.78 -4.45
C ALA A 67 -16.13 3.73 -3.66
N ARG A 68 -16.50 2.60 -4.28
CA ARG A 68 -17.32 1.56 -3.67
C ARG A 68 -16.47 0.41 -3.09
N PRO A 69 -16.91 -0.22 -1.99
CA PRO A 69 -16.21 -1.36 -1.38
C PRO A 69 -15.97 -2.51 -2.37
N ARG A 70 -14.93 -3.32 -2.14
CA ARG A 70 -14.59 -4.49 -2.97
C ARG A 70 -15.76 -5.48 -3.07
N LEU A 71 -16.54 -5.63 -2.00
CA LEU A 71 -17.68 -6.52 -1.97
C LEU A 71 -18.81 -6.06 -2.91
N GLU A 72 -19.05 -4.76 -3.03
CA GLU A 72 -20.04 -4.22 -3.97
C GLU A 72 -19.61 -4.49 -5.42
N ALA A 73 -18.31 -4.32 -5.73
CA ALA A 73 -17.77 -4.68 -7.04
C ALA A 73 -17.89 -6.18 -7.34
N LEU A 74 -17.68 -7.05 -6.34
CA LEU A 74 -17.87 -8.49 -6.46
C LEU A 74 -19.33 -8.84 -6.79
N LYS A 75 -20.30 -8.14 -6.18
CA LYS A 75 -21.72 -8.34 -6.46
C LYS A 75 -22.12 -7.93 -7.88
N VAL A 76 -21.34 -7.06 -8.52
CA VAL A 76 -21.60 -6.62 -9.91
C VAL A 76 -21.03 -7.59 -10.94
N ASP A 77 -19.97 -8.34 -10.64
CA ASP A 77 -19.43 -9.44 -11.48
C ASP A 77 -20.37 -10.66 -11.42
N ALA A 78 -21.49 -10.56 -12.15
CA ALA A 78 -22.62 -11.47 -12.06
C ALA A 78 -22.33 -12.83 -12.72
N ASN A 79 -21.48 -12.86 -13.75
CA ASN A 79 -21.03 -14.11 -14.38
C ASN A 79 -19.82 -14.74 -13.66
N ARG A 80 -19.20 -14.02 -12.70
CA ARG A 80 -18.04 -14.42 -11.89
C ARG A 80 -16.80 -14.72 -12.72
N ASN A 81 -16.61 -14.00 -13.82
CA ASN A 81 -15.46 -14.19 -14.69
C ASN A 81 -14.23 -13.37 -14.25
N GLY A 82 -14.37 -12.54 -13.21
CA GLY A 82 -13.32 -11.67 -12.67
C GLY A 82 -13.22 -10.31 -13.37
N PHE A 83 -14.14 -10.01 -14.28
CA PHE A 83 -14.30 -8.74 -14.98
C PHE A 83 -15.66 -8.14 -14.66
N ILE A 84 -15.78 -6.82 -14.84
CA ILE A 84 -17.06 -6.13 -14.90
C ILE A 84 -17.17 -5.56 -16.29
N ASP A 85 -18.04 -6.15 -17.10
CA ASP A 85 -18.22 -5.84 -18.51
C ASP A 85 -19.70 -5.70 -18.91
N ASP A 86 -19.97 -5.50 -20.21
CA ASP A 86 -21.33 -5.27 -20.69
C ASP A 86 -22.23 -6.52 -20.50
N GLU A 87 -21.67 -7.72 -20.38
CA GLU A 87 -22.43 -8.93 -20.10
C GLU A 87 -23.01 -8.89 -18.68
N ASP A 88 -22.20 -8.50 -17.70
CA ASP A 88 -22.65 -8.35 -16.32
C ASP A 88 -23.81 -7.36 -16.19
N ILE A 89 -23.70 -6.21 -16.86
CA ILE A 89 -24.74 -5.17 -16.82
C ILE A 89 -26.04 -5.70 -17.43
N ARG A 90 -25.98 -6.39 -18.57
CA ARG A 90 -27.16 -7.00 -19.19
C ARG A 90 -27.78 -8.09 -18.31
N ILE A 91 -26.96 -8.90 -17.65
CA ILE A 91 -27.43 -9.93 -16.70
C ILE A 91 -28.19 -9.27 -15.55
N LEU A 92 -27.59 -8.26 -14.93
CA LEU A 92 -28.14 -7.56 -13.77
C LEU A 92 -29.42 -6.79 -14.12
N GLU A 93 -29.42 -5.99 -15.18
CA GLU A 93 -30.61 -5.24 -15.63
C GLU A 93 -31.80 -6.18 -15.86
N ARG A 94 -31.56 -7.35 -16.45
CA ARG A 94 -32.61 -8.35 -16.65
C ARG A 94 -33.07 -8.99 -15.35
N LEU A 95 -32.14 -9.26 -14.44
CA LEU A 95 -32.45 -9.81 -13.13
C LEU A 95 -33.33 -8.84 -12.33
N TYR A 96 -33.00 -7.55 -12.31
CA TYR A 96 -33.77 -6.51 -11.63
C TYR A 96 -35.14 -6.26 -12.25
N ALA A 97 -35.26 -6.35 -13.58
CA ALA A 97 -36.54 -6.16 -14.27
C ALA A 97 -37.58 -7.23 -13.91
N VAL A 98 -37.13 -8.44 -13.54
CA VAL A 98 -38.01 -9.58 -13.28
C VAL A 98 -38.12 -9.90 -11.77
N GLY A 99 -37.05 -9.65 -11.01
CA GLY A 99 -36.93 -9.97 -9.59
C GLY A 99 -36.84 -11.46 -9.25
N ASP A 100 -37.00 -12.34 -10.24
CA ASP A 100 -36.93 -13.80 -10.12
C ASP A 100 -35.87 -14.37 -11.09
N PRO A 101 -34.78 -14.97 -10.59
CA PRO A 101 -33.69 -15.46 -11.43
C PRO A 101 -34.09 -16.65 -12.31
N TYR A 102 -35.10 -17.43 -11.92
CA TYR A 102 -35.59 -18.55 -12.74
C TYR A 102 -36.34 -18.03 -13.97
N LYS A 103 -37.18 -17.00 -13.78
CA LYS A 103 -37.89 -16.33 -14.87
C LYS A 103 -36.92 -15.55 -15.76
N ALA A 104 -36.02 -14.76 -15.18
CA ALA A 104 -35.00 -14.02 -15.92
C ALA A 104 -34.18 -14.93 -16.84
N ARG A 105 -33.78 -16.12 -16.35
CA ARG A 105 -33.10 -17.14 -17.17
C ARG A 105 -33.97 -17.69 -18.28
N THR A 106 -35.23 -17.98 -17.99
CA THR A 106 -36.17 -18.53 -18.98
C THR A 106 -36.35 -17.54 -20.13
N ASP A 107 -36.53 -16.26 -19.81
CA ASP A 107 -36.66 -15.20 -20.79
C ASP A 107 -35.33 -15.04 -21.57
N ALA A 108 -34.18 -15.15 -20.90
CA ALA A 108 -32.87 -15.04 -21.54
C ALA A 108 -32.62 -16.12 -22.60
N ILE A 109 -32.99 -17.36 -22.27
CA ILE A 109 -32.92 -18.50 -23.20
C ILE A 109 -33.80 -18.26 -24.43
N VAL A 110 -35.02 -17.73 -24.25
CA VAL A 110 -35.91 -17.39 -25.37
C VAL A 110 -35.25 -16.37 -26.30
N THR A 111 -34.51 -15.40 -25.75
CA THR A 111 -33.75 -14.39 -26.51
C THR A 111 -32.35 -14.83 -26.96
N ARG A 112 -31.98 -16.10 -26.77
CA ARG A 112 -30.65 -16.67 -27.08
C ARG A 112 -29.48 -15.93 -26.41
N LEU A 113 -29.70 -15.39 -25.22
CA LEU A 113 -28.64 -14.78 -24.42
C LEU A 113 -28.09 -15.81 -23.42
N SER A 114 -26.77 -15.77 -23.20
CA SER A 114 -26.13 -16.49 -22.09
C SER A 114 -26.63 -15.89 -20.77
N PHE A 115 -26.98 -16.73 -19.81
CA PHE A 115 -27.44 -16.30 -18.49
C PHE A 115 -27.07 -17.35 -17.42
N PRO A 116 -26.49 -16.95 -16.28
CA PRO A 116 -26.13 -17.88 -15.21
C PRO A 116 -27.32 -18.69 -14.69
N TYR A 117 -27.05 -19.86 -14.14
CA TYR A 117 -28.08 -20.60 -13.40
C TYR A 117 -28.48 -19.83 -12.13
N PRO A 118 -29.76 -19.87 -11.69
CA PRO A 118 -30.20 -19.14 -10.50
C PRO A 118 -29.34 -19.34 -9.25
N ARG A 119 -28.84 -20.56 -9.02
CA ARG A 119 -27.94 -20.88 -7.89
C ARG A 119 -26.59 -20.16 -7.96
N GLU A 120 -26.16 -19.69 -9.13
CA GLU A 120 -24.86 -19.07 -9.36
C GLU A 120 -24.83 -17.60 -8.94
N PHE A 121 -26.01 -16.99 -8.73
CA PHE A 121 -26.14 -15.69 -8.07
C PHE A 121 -25.94 -15.77 -6.55
N PHE A 122 -25.70 -16.95 -5.98
CA PHE A 122 -25.40 -17.12 -4.57
C PHE A 122 -23.94 -17.57 -4.39
N LEU A 123 -23.18 -16.83 -3.59
CA LEU A 123 -21.77 -17.06 -3.33
C LEU A 123 -21.53 -17.22 -1.82
N TYR A 124 -20.87 -18.30 -1.42
CA TYR A 124 -20.35 -18.44 -0.05
C TYR A 124 -18.97 -17.79 0.02
N LEU A 125 -18.85 -16.72 0.79
CA LEU A 125 -17.59 -16.02 0.99
C LEU A 125 -17.01 -16.34 2.38
N PRO A 126 -15.89 -17.06 2.48
CA PRO A 126 -15.24 -17.31 3.75
C PRO A 126 -14.67 -16.02 4.35
N SER A 127 -14.90 -15.82 5.65
CA SER A 127 -14.32 -14.71 6.42
C SER A 127 -12.78 -14.70 6.45
N SER A 128 -12.15 -15.82 6.10
CA SER A 128 -10.71 -16.01 5.99
C SER A 128 -10.14 -15.78 4.59
N GLU A 129 -10.97 -15.49 3.59
CA GLU A 129 -10.51 -15.30 2.20
C GLU A 129 -10.43 -13.82 1.83
N TYR A 130 -9.43 -13.48 1.03
CA TYR A 130 -9.30 -12.16 0.45
C TYR A 130 -10.19 -12.02 -0.79
N THR A 131 -11.13 -11.08 -0.76
CA THR A 131 -11.91 -10.74 -1.94
C THR A 131 -11.11 -9.82 -2.87
N GLN A 132 -10.62 -10.40 -3.96
CA GLN A 132 -10.03 -9.62 -5.05
C GLN A 132 -11.14 -8.82 -5.75
N ARG A 133 -10.87 -7.53 -6.00
CA ARG A 133 -11.77 -6.68 -6.78
C ARG A 133 -11.77 -7.15 -8.26
N PRO A 134 -12.94 -7.40 -8.87
CA PRO A 134 -13.04 -7.64 -10.31
C PRO A 134 -12.50 -6.47 -11.13
N THR A 135 -12.03 -6.76 -12.34
CA THR A 135 -11.39 -5.78 -13.24
C THR A 135 -12.44 -5.07 -14.08
N MET A 136 -12.53 -3.74 -13.99
CA MET A 136 -13.49 -2.98 -14.80
C MET A 136 -12.99 -2.87 -16.24
N ILE A 137 -13.80 -3.28 -17.22
CA ILE A 137 -13.48 -3.16 -18.65
C ILE A 137 -14.59 -2.48 -19.48
N LEU A 138 -15.58 -1.89 -18.80
CA LEU A 138 -16.66 -1.10 -19.40
C LEU A 138 -16.17 0.25 -19.95
N ASP A 139 -16.80 0.74 -21.02
CA ASP A 139 -16.62 2.12 -21.45
C ASP A 139 -17.17 3.10 -20.41
N HIS A 140 -16.50 4.22 -20.20
CA HIS A 140 -16.85 5.14 -19.11
C HIS A 140 -16.72 6.60 -19.53
N PRO A 141 -17.67 7.48 -19.18
CA PRO A 141 -17.65 8.90 -19.56
C PRO A 141 -16.37 9.65 -19.15
N ALA A 142 -15.71 9.24 -18.05
CA ALA A 142 -14.46 9.86 -17.60
C ALA A 142 -13.33 9.76 -18.65
N LEU A 143 -13.37 8.78 -19.56
CA LEU A 143 -12.36 8.64 -20.61
C LEU A 143 -12.35 9.82 -21.58
N VAL A 144 -13.50 10.49 -21.78
CA VAL A 144 -13.63 11.68 -22.64
C VAL A 144 -12.79 12.85 -22.12
N ARG A 145 -12.52 12.89 -20.81
CA ARG A 145 -11.70 13.93 -20.16
C ARG A 145 -10.42 13.38 -19.55
N SER A 146 -10.10 12.11 -19.80
CA SER A 146 -8.90 11.48 -19.31
C SER A 146 -7.65 12.15 -19.90
N PRO A 147 -6.61 12.41 -19.10
CA PRO A 147 -5.31 12.83 -19.61
C PRO A 147 -4.51 11.67 -20.25
N LEU A 148 -5.05 10.45 -20.28
CA LEU A 148 -4.46 9.27 -20.91
C LEU A 148 -5.24 8.92 -22.19
N PRO A 149 -4.94 9.56 -23.34
CA PRO A 149 -5.75 9.42 -24.56
C PRO A 149 -5.79 7.98 -25.09
N PHE A 150 -4.73 7.20 -24.86
CA PHE A 150 -4.62 5.82 -25.33
C PHE A 150 -5.68 4.87 -24.72
N LEU A 151 -6.28 5.20 -23.58
CA LEU A 151 -7.31 4.37 -22.95
C LEU A 151 -8.56 4.21 -23.83
N ARG A 152 -8.84 5.19 -24.70
CA ARG A 152 -10.00 5.12 -25.63
C ARG A 152 -9.79 4.14 -26.77
N THR A 153 -8.53 3.88 -27.12
CA THR A 153 -8.15 3.00 -28.24
C THR A 153 -7.78 1.60 -27.78
N MET A 154 -7.73 1.37 -26.47
CA MET A 154 -7.35 0.09 -25.89
C MET A 154 -8.46 -0.94 -26.11
N ALA A 155 -8.10 -2.15 -26.53
CA ALA A 155 -9.07 -3.24 -26.67
C ALA A 155 -9.57 -3.68 -25.29
N ARG A 156 -10.88 -3.98 -25.20
CA ARG A 156 -11.62 -4.22 -23.94
C ARG A 156 -12.25 -5.60 -23.86
N GLU A 157 -11.80 -6.54 -24.69
CA GLU A 157 -12.33 -7.90 -24.66
C GLU A 157 -11.57 -8.76 -23.65
N PRO A 158 -12.28 -9.50 -22.77
CA PRO A 158 -11.63 -10.45 -21.87
C PRO A 158 -11.04 -11.60 -22.70
N ARG A 159 -9.74 -11.85 -22.52
CA ARG A 159 -9.03 -12.94 -23.21
C ARG A 159 -8.14 -13.70 -22.24
N THR A 160 -7.79 -14.92 -22.61
CA THR A 160 -7.14 -15.89 -21.72
C THR A 160 -5.64 -15.69 -21.57
N LEU A 161 -5.00 -14.94 -22.48
CA LEU A 161 -3.55 -14.76 -22.46
C LEU A 161 -3.12 -13.75 -21.39
N TYR A 162 -1.92 -13.94 -20.84
CA TYR A 162 -1.34 -13.06 -19.84
C TYR A 162 -1.31 -11.59 -20.28
N ARG A 163 -0.94 -11.34 -21.55
CA ARG A 163 -0.86 -10.00 -22.12
C ARG A 163 -2.22 -9.29 -22.09
N ASP A 164 -3.29 -10.00 -22.39
CA ASP A 164 -4.63 -9.43 -22.45
C ASP A 164 -5.15 -9.10 -21.05
N ARG A 165 -4.89 -9.98 -20.07
CA ARG A 165 -5.17 -9.68 -18.65
C ARG A 165 -4.40 -8.45 -18.17
N LEU A 166 -3.14 -8.33 -18.55
CA LEU A 166 -2.32 -7.18 -18.22
C LEU A 166 -2.85 -5.90 -18.88
N GLN A 167 -3.34 -5.97 -20.11
CA GLN A 167 -3.97 -4.84 -20.78
C GLN A 167 -5.29 -4.43 -20.10
N ALA A 168 -6.11 -5.39 -19.67
CA ALA A 168 -7.31 -5.11 -18.87
C ALA A 168 -6.97 -4.46 -17.53
N GLU A 169 -5.91 -4.90 -16.85
CA GLU A 169 -5.39 -4.26 -15.64
C GLU A 169 -4.92 -2.82 -15.90
N VAL A 170 -4.22 -2.57 -17.01
CA VAL A 170 -3.80 -1.23 -17.44
C VAL A 170 -5.03 -0.34 -17.70
N TYR A 171 -6.06 -0.87 -18.34
CA TYR A 171 -7.30 -0.15 -18.59
C TYR A 171 -8.01 0.21 -17.28
N ASP A 172 -8.23 -0.77 -16.39
CA ASP A 172 -8.90 -0.61 -15.09
C ASP A 172 -8.18 0.45 -14.23
N GLU A 173 -6.85 0.34 -14.11
CA GLU A 173 -6.07 1.30 -13.33
C GLU A 173 -6.03 2.68 -13.99
N GLY A 174 -5.95 2.75 -15.33
CA GLY A 174 -6.03 4.01 -16.07
C GLY A 174 -7.38 4.70 -15.93
N LEU A 175 -8.48 3.93 -15.90
CA LEU A 175 -9.82 4.44 -15.65
C LEU A 175 -9.94 4.98 -14.23
N ARG A 176 -9.45 4.23 -13.23
CA ARG A 176 -9.39 4.66 -11.83
C ARG A 176 -8.67 6.00 -11.68
N PHE A 177 -7.46 6.11 -12.23
CA PHE A 177 -6.72 7.36 -12.28
C PHE A 177 -7.52 8.48 -12.96
N SER A 178 -8.15 8.21 -14.11
CA SER A 178 -8.89 9.22 -14.86
C SER A 178 -10.05 9.81 -14.06
N ILE A 179 -10.78 8.97 -13.30
CA ILE A 179 -11.85 9.40 -12.41
C ILE A 179 -11.28 10.25 -11.26
N ALA A 180 -10.26 9.74 -10.55
CA ALA A 180 -9.65 10.43 -9.41
C ALA A 180 -9.02 11.78 -9.81
N TYR A 181 -8.27 11.80 -10.91
CA TYR A 181 -7.66 13.02 -11.46
C TYR A 181 -8.72 14.04 -11.87
N GLY A 182 -9.81 13.60 -12.50
CA GLY A 182 -10.93 14.47 -12.90
C GLY A 182 -11.52 15.26 -11.74
N LEU A 183 -11.61 14.65 -10.56
CA LEU A 183 -12.13 15.27 -9.34
C LEU A 183 -11.18 16.33 -8.75
N ARG A 184 -9.87 16.22 -8.99
CA ARG A 184 -8.85 17.00 -8.27
C ARG A 184 -8.05 17.97 -9.12
N ARG A 185 -8.03 17.79 -10.45
CA ARG A 185 -7.23 18.59 -11.39
C ARG A 185 -7.34 20.10 -11.19
N ALA A 186 -8.54 20.59 -10.82
CA ALA A 186 -8.78 22.01 -10.60
C ALA A 186 -8.05 22.57 -9.35
N ASN A 187 -7.82 21.71 -8.35
CA ASN A 187 -7.25 22.06 -7.06
C ASN A 187 -5.77 21.70 -6.91
N LEU A 188 -5.15 21.09 -7.93
CA LEU A 188 -3.72 20.77 -7.91
C LEU A 188 -2.88 22.06 -7.85
N LEU A 189 -1.88 22.07 -6.97
CA LEU A 189 -0.84 23.10 -6.91
C LEU A 189 0.03 23.04 -8.18
N PRO A 190 0.70 24.14 -8.56
CA PRO A 190 1.57 24.16 -9.75
C PRO A 190 2.63 23.04 -9.75
N VAL A 191 3.27 22.78 -8.60
CA VAL A 191 4.28 21.72 -8.46
C VAL A 191 3.69 20.32 -8.62
N GLU A 192 2.46 20.09 -8.13
CA GLU A 192 1.76 18.81 -8.30
C GLU A 192 1.36 18.60 -9.76
N ARG A 193 0.93 19.66 -10.46
CA ARG A 193 0.62 19.59 -11.89
C ARG A 193 1.85 19.20 -12.69
N GLU A 194 2.99 19.82 -12.41
CA GLU A 194 4.25 19.49 -13.08
C GLU A 194 4.68 18.03 -12.81
N TYR A 195 4.56 17.58 -11.56
CA TYR A 195 4.84 16.21 -11.17
C TYR A 195 3.96 15.19 -11.92
N VAL A 196 2.65 15.43 -11.97
CA VAL A 196 1.71 14.59 -12.71
C VAL A 196 2.02 14.60 -14.21
N LEU A 197 2.32 15.76 -14.81
CA LEU A 197 2.66 15.87 -16.23
C LEU A 197 3.91 15.06 -16.60
N ARG A 198 4.93 15.02 -15.74
CA ARG A 198 6.12 14.17 -15.97
C ARG A 198 5.76 12.69 -16.01
N LYS A 199 4.92 12.22 -15.08
CA LYS A 199 4.45 10.83 -15.04
C LYS A 199 3.55 10.48 -16.22
N LEU A 200 2.66 11.38 -16.63
CA LEU A 200 1.82 11.21 -17.82
C LEU A 200 2.64 11.00 -19.09
N LYS A 201 3.66 11.84 -19.32
CA LYS A 201 4.59 11.68 -20.45
C LYS A 201 5.30 10.33 -20.41
N ARG A 202 5.68 9.85 -19.22
CA ARG A 202 6.28 8.51 -19.07
C ARG A 202 5.29 7.39 -19.41
N CYS A 203 4.03 7.50 -18.99
CA CYS A 203 2.98 6.56 -19.38
C CYS A 203 2.77 6.52 -20.90
N GLU A 204 2.75 7.67 -21.56
CA GLU A 204 2.64 7.75 -23.03
C GLU A 204 3.81 7.05 -23.73
N ALA A 205 5.04 7.27 -23.26
CA ALA A 205 6.23 6.60 -23.79
C ALA A 205 6.13 5.07 -23.62
N LEU A 206 5.83 4.59 -22.42
CA LEU A 206 5.68 3.16 -22.12
C LEU A 206 4.56 2.50 -22.94
N TRP A 207 3.46 3.22 -23.17
CA TRP A 207 2.39 2.76 -24.04
C TRP A 207 2.87 2.62 -25.49
N SER A 208 3.59 3.62 -26.03
CA SER A 208 4.12 3.56 -27.39
C SER A 208 5.14 2.41 -27.60
N GLU A 209 5.89 2.10 -26.55
CA GLU A 209 6.84 0.98 -26.51
C GLU A 209 6.17 -0.39 -26.29
N HIS A 210 4.85 -0.42 -26.04
CA HIS A 210 4.07 -1.61 -25.68
C HIS A 210 4.56 -2.30 -24.39
N ASP A 211 5.18 -1.54 -23.48
CA ASP A 211 5.73 -2.05 -22.23
C ASP A 211 4.68 -2.01 -21.10
N LEU A 212 3.75 -2.98 -21.16
CA LEU A 212 2.52 -2.96 -20.38
C LEU A 212 2.72 -3.11 -18.86
N PHE A 213 3.75 -3.85 -18.41
CA PHE A 213 3.93 -4.07 -16.97
C PHE A 213 4.49 -2.82 -16.27
N PRO A 214 5.54 -2.16 -16.77
CA PRO A 214 5.97 -0.85 -16.27
C PRO A 214 4.90 0.22 -16.45
N LEU A 215 4.11 0.18 -17.54
CA LEU A 215 2.96 1.06 -17.69
C LEU A 215 1.96 0.87 -16.55
N LEU A 216 1.60 -0.37 -16.22
CA LEU A 216 0.73 -0.68 -15.08
C LEU A 216 1.33 -0.13 -13.77
N MET A 217 2.63 -0.31 -13.52
CA MET A 217 3.26 0.20 -12.29
C MET A 217 3.15 1.72 -12.18
N MET A 218 3.43 2.43 -13.27
CA MET A 218 3.27 3.88 -13.33
C MET A 218 1.82 4.33 -13.13
N LEU A 219 0.85 3.57 -13.65
CA LEU A 219 -0.58 3.88 -13.47
C LEU A 219 -1.07 3.61 -12.05
N ILE A 220 -0.56 2.57 -11.38
CA ILE A 220 -0.88 2.34 -9.96
C ILE A 220 -0.34 3.49 -9.12
N GLU A 221 0.90 3.93 -9.37
CA GLU A 221 1.49 5.08 -8.68
C GLU A 221 0.69 6.37 -8.95
N LEU A 222 0.32 6.63 -10.21
CA LEU A 222 -0.52 7.78 -10.57
C LEU A 222 -1.91 7.74 -9.94
N SER A 223 -2.53 6.56 -9.82
CA SER A 223 -3.81 6.40 -9.16
C SER A 223 -3.71 6.65 -7.67
N GLU A 224 -2.67 6.12 -7.01
CA GLU A 224 -2.43 6.43 -5.60
C GLU A 224 -2.18 7.92 -5.40
N ASP A 225 -1.39 8.55 -6.26
CA ASP A 225 -1.22 10.00 -6.25
C ASP A 225 -2.56 10.73 -6.46
N ALA A 226 -3.33 10.42 -7.49
CA ALA A 226 -4.60 11.08 -7.74
C ALA A 226 -5.64 10.85 -6.64
N GLU A 227 -5.50 9.79 -5.85
CA GLU A 227 -6.39 9.48 -4.73
C GLU A 227 -5.86 9.98 -3.39
N THR A 228 -4.61 10.41 -3.30
CA THR A 228 -3.97 10.83 -2.04
C THR A 228 -3.37 12.24 -2.05
N LEU A 229 -3.05 12.79 -3.22
CA LEU A 229 -2.60 14.16 -3.41
C LEU A 229 -3.78 15.13 -3.24
N THR A 230 -3.48 16.30 -2.69
CA THR A 230 -4.37 17.36 -2.22
C THR A 230 -5.04 17.12 -0.86
N VAL A 231 -4.37 17.52 0.21
CA VAL A 231 -5.04 18.10 1.38
C VAL A 231 -4.89 19.62 1.29
N LYS A 232 -6.01 20.31 1.06
CA LYS A 232 -6.05 21.77 1.18
C LYS A 232 -5.59 22.14 2.59
N GLY A 233 -4.57 23.00 2.72
CA GLY A 233 -4.01 23.40 4.02
C GLY A 233 -2.80 22.60 4.49
N GLN A 234 -2.23 21.73 3.66
CA GLN A 234 -0.95 21.08 3.96
C GLN A 234 0.21 22.10 4.04
N THR A 235 1.10 21.94 5.01
CA THR A 235 2.22 22.86 5.20
C THR A 235 3.21 22.78 4.03
N HIS A 236 3.79 23.93 3.65
CA HIS A 236 4.84 24.01 2.64
C HIS A 236 6.01 23.05 2.93
N PHE A 237 6.29 22.79 4.21
CA PHE A 237 7.33 21.87 4.63
C PHE A 237 7.13 20.45 4.08
N VAL A 238 5.91 19.90 4.18
CA VAL A 238 5.66 18.53 3.72
C VAL A 238 5.75 18.44 2.19
N ALA A 239 5.28 19.44 1.44
CA ALA A 239 5.52 19.46 0.01
C ALA A 239 7.03 19.57 -0.32
N GLY A 240 7.76 20.36 0.48
CA GLY A 240 9.21 20.50 0.38
C GLY A 240 9.98 19.19 0.57
N THR A 241 9.43 18.18 1.27
CA THR A 241 10.14 16.90 1.44
C THR A 241 10.27 16.13 0.13
N LEU A 242 9.31 16.27 -0.80
CA LEU A 242 9.44 15.72 -2.15
C LEU A 242 10.51 16.45 -2.97
N ILE A 243 10.53 17.77 -2.89
CA ILE A 243 11.52 18.60 -3.59
C ILE A 243 12.93 18.23 -3.11
N PHE A 244 13.12 18.16 -1.79
CA PHE A 244 14.39 17.77 -1.21
C PHE A 244 14.80 16.36 -1.62
N ARG A 245 13.89 15.39 -1.60
CA ARG A 245 14.13 14.02 -2.10
C ARG A 245 14.61 14.02 -3.55
N ASP A 246 13.95 14.78 -4.43
CA ASP A 246 14.32 14.84 -5.85
C ASP A 246 15.73 15.44 -6.02
N HIS A 247 16.07 16.49 -5.28
CA HIS A 247 17.43 17.03 -5.30
C HIS A 247 18.49 16.10 -4.70
N LEU A 248 18.13 15.21 -3.75
CA LEU A 248 19.03 14.16 -3.27
C LEU A 248 19.34 13.12 -4.35
N ARG A 249 18.37 12.80 -5.20
CA ARG A 249 18.59 11.94 -6.36
C ARG A 249 19.51 12.62 -7.37
N GLU A 250 19.24 13.88 -7.72
CA GLU A 250 20.12 14.67 -8.59
C GLU A 250 21.54 14.78 -8.03
N LEU A 251 21.69 14.88 -6.71
CA LEU A 251 23.00 14.85 -6.05
C LEU A 251 23.73 13.53 -6.32
N GLN A 252 23.08 12.37 -6.20
CA GLN A 252 23.70 11.07 -6.48
C GLN A 252 24.20 10.95 -7.93
N GLU A 253 23.51 11.59 -8.88
CA GLU A 253 23.87 11.60 -10.31
C GLU A 253 24.88 12.71 -10.66
N SER A 254 25.17 13.62 -9.73
CA SER A 254 25.96 14.82 -9.97
C SER A 254 27.46 14.54 -10.21
N PRO A 255 28.18 15.45 -10.89
CA PRO A 255 29.64 15.40 -10.97
C PRO A 255 30.32 15.36 -9.60
N LEU A 256 29.80 16.12 -8.62
CA LEU A 256 30.32 16.14 -7.25
C LEU A 256 30.34 14.73 -6.63
N TYR A 257 29.23 14.00 -6.76
CA TYR A 257 29.12 12.66 -6.20
C TYR A 257 29.98 11.64 -6.93
N ARG A 258 30.13 11.78 -8.25
CA ARG A 258 31.08 10.97 -9.03
C ARG A 258 32.53 11.19 -8.60
N GLU A 259 32.93 12.43 -8.34
CA GLU A 259 34.28 12.73 -7.83
C GLU A 259 34.49 12.23 -6.39
N TYR A 260 33.47 12.38 -5.53
CA TYR A 260 33.48 11.80 -4.18
C TYR A 260 33.65 10.28 -4.22
N SER A 261 32.87 9.59 -5.05
CA SER A 261 32.93 8.13 -5.22
C SER A 261 34.28 7.66 -5.74
N ALA A 262 34.97 8.50 -6.52
CA ALA A 262 36.33 8.26 -7.00
C ALA A 262 37.43 8.66 -6.00
N GLY A 263 37.07 9.09 -4.79
CA GLY A 263 38.01 9.53 -3.75
C GLY A 263 38.66 10.89 -3.99
N ARG A 264 38.19 11.66 -4.99
CA ARG A 264 38.74 12.99 -5.34
C ARG A 264 38.10 14.15 -4.57
N GLN A 265 36.94 13.92 -3.95
CA GLN A 265 36.28 14.88 -3.09
C GLN A 265 36.12 14.31 -1.68
N PRO A 266 36.22 15.14 -0.63
CA PRO A 266 35.97 14.69 0.74
C PRO A 266 34.47 14.55 1.01
N THR A 267 34.13 13.72 2.01
CA THR A 267 32.75 13.59 2.52
C THR A 267 32.10 14.93 2.89
N SER A 268 32.89 15.86 3.42
CA SER A 268 32.42 17.20 3.81
C SER A 268 31.83 17.99 2.64
N ALA A 269 32.31 17.78 1.41
CA ALA A 269 31.76 18.44 0.24
C ALA A 269 30.32 17.97 -0.06
N VAL A 270 30.07 16.66 0.06
CA VAL A 270 28.74 16.08 -0.12
C VAL A 270 27.79 16.53 1.00
N PHE A 271 28.23 16.45 2.26
CA PHE A 271 27.41 16.89 3.40
C PHE A 271 27.09 18.39 3.38
N ARG A 272 28.02 19.23 2.95
CA ARG A 272 27.75 20.66 2.76
C ARG A 272 26.68 20.88 1.70
N LYS A 273 26.80 20.23 0.55
CA LYS A 273 25.78 20.32 -0.51
C LYS A 273 24.41 19.88 -0.02
N MET A 274 24.33 18.77 0.73
CA MET A 274 23.07 18.32 1.34
C MET A 274 22.51 19.30 2.37
N SER A 275 23.37 19.93 3.19
CA SER A 275 22.97 20.94 4.18
C SER A 275 22.42 22.20 3.49
N ASP A 276 22.99 22.59 2.35
CA ASP A 276 22.49 23.70 1.54
C ASP A 276 21.12 23.37 0.93
N LEU A 277 20.94 22.15 0.44
CA LEU A 277 19.65 21.65 -0.06
C LEU A 277 18.59 21.63 1.05
N LEU A 278 18.93 21.15 2.25
CA LEU A 278 18.03 21.16 3.42
C LEU A 278 17.57 22.56 3.79
N ARG A 279 18.49 23.53 3.82
CA ARG A 279 18.14 24.94 4.09
C ARG A 279 17.25 25.49 2.99
N ARG A 280 17.58 25.25 1.72
CA ARG A 280 16.84 25.79 0.58
C ARG A 280 15.43 25.21 0.46
N ASP A 281 15.32 23.88 0.56
CA ASP A 281 14.08 23.16 0.21
C ASP A 281 13.14 23.02 1.42
N LEU A 282 13.69 22.96 2.63
CA LEU A 282 12.94 22.72 3.87
C LEU A 282 13.09 23.82 4.93
N GLY A 283 13.96 24.82 4.73
CA GLY A 283 14.26 25.82 5.75
C GLY A 283 14.99 25.25 6.97
N LEU A 284 15.60 24.06 6.87
CA LEU A 284 16.28 23.41 7.99
C LEU A 284 17.76 23.74 8.01
N GLU A 285 18.19 24.46 9.05
CA GLU A 285 19.62 24.70 9.31
C GLU A 285 20.21 23.54 10.12
N MET A 286 20.96 22.67 9.45
CA MET A 286 21.61 21.52 10.06
C MET A 286 23.01 21.36 9.50
N ASN A 287 23.98 21.09 10.38
CA ASN A 287 25.30 20.66 9.97
C ASN A 287 25.38 19.12 10.10
N LEU A 288 25.29 18.42 8.97
CA LEU A 288 25.31 16.96 8.94
C LEU A 288 26.64 16.36 9.44
N GLU A 289 27.75 17.09 9.32
CA GLU A 289 29.05 16.63 9.82
C GLU A 289 29.10 16.53 11.35
N THR A 290 28.46 17.48 12.04
CA THR A 290 28.50 17.60 13.51
C THR A 290 27.17 17.24 14.17
N LEU A 291 26.19 16.75 13.41
CA LEU A 291 24.87 16.41 13.90
C LEU A 291 24.96 15.40 15.06
N ALA A 292 24.33 15.74 16.18
CA ALA A 292 24.29 14.87 17.36
C ALA A 292 23.40 13.65 17.11
N PRO A 293 23.61 12.53 17.84
CA PRO A 293 22.73 11.37 17.78
C PRO A 293 21.26 11.72 18.08
N PRO A 294 20.29 10.96 17.54
CA PRO A 294 18.86 11.32 17.59
C PRO A 294 18.23 11.25 18.98
N ARG A 295 18.85 10.54 19.95
CA ARG A 295 18.30 10.37 21.29
C ARG A 295 19.37 10.41 22.36
N ASP A 296 19.03 11.08 23.45
CA ASP A 296 19.70 10.96 24.74
C ASP A 296 18.86 10.07 25.65
N MET A 297 19.35 8.86 25.94
CA MET A 297 18.63 7.86 26.74
C MET A 297 18.50 8.25 28.22
N LEU A 298 19.12 9.37 28.64
CA LEU A 298 18.98 9.92 29.99
C LEU A 298 17.77 10.86 30.12
N LYS A 299 17.12 11.24 29.00
CA LYS A 299 15.96 12.15 29.02
C LYS A 299 14.64 11.38 29.10
N LEU A 300 13.91 11.57 30.21
CA LEU A 300 12.60 10.93 30.47
C LEU A 300 11.60 11.12 29.31
N ARG A 301 11.61 12.29 28.65
CA ARG A 301 10.73 12.59 27.50
C ARG A 301 10.86 11.57 26.36
N ASN A 302 12.04 10.98 26.16
CA ASN A 302 12.23 9.95 25.12
C ASN A 302 11.47 8.65 25.44
N TYR A 303 11.22 8.37 26.73
CA TYR A 303 10.42 7.23 27.16
C TYR A 303 8.92 7.50 27.07
N SER A 304 8.46 8.71 27.42
CA SER A 304 7.06 9.10 27.26
C SER A 304 6.65 9.05 25.78
N ASP A 305 7.50 9.58 24.90
CA ASP A 305 7.25 9.57 23.45
C ASP A 305 7.16 8.15 22.90
N ARG A 306 8.02 7.27 23.40
CA ARG A 306 7.98 5.85 23.05
C ARG A 306 6.72 5.17 23.58
N ALA A 307 6.26 5.49 24.79
CA ALA A 307 5.07 4.90 25.38
C ALA A 307 3.81 5.20 24.54
N VAL A 308 3.67 6.43 24.04
CA VAL A 308 2.57 6.79 23.14
C VAL A 308 2.64 5.99 21.84
N TRP A 309 3.82 5.81 21.26
CA TRP A 309 3.97 4.96 20.08
C TRP A 309 3.60 3.50 20.35
N GLN A 310 4.02 2.95 21.49
CA GLN A 310 3.68 1.57 21.88
C GLN A 310 2.17 1.37 22.09
N TYR A 311 1.45 2.40 22.57
CA TYR A 311 0.01 2.35 22.70
C TYR A 311 -0.68 2.10 21.35
N PHE A 312 -0.34 2.85 20.30
CA PHE A 312 -0.98 2.63 18.99
C PHE A 312 -0.70 1.26 18.40
N LYS A 313 0.51 0.71 18.62
CA LYS A 313 0.81 -0.67 18.25
C LYS A 313 -0.09 -1.67 18.96
N SER A 314 -0.28 -1.49 20.28
CA SER A 314 -1.08 -2.42 21.08
C SER A 314 -2.58 -2.36 20.79
N THR A 315 -3.07 -1.34 20.06
CA THR A 315 -4.45 -1.32 19.54
C THR A 315 -4.68 -2.29 18.38
N THR A 316 -3.63 -2.93 17.85
CA THR A 316 -3.74 -3.85 16.72
C THR A 316 -4.23 -5.21 17.18
N THR A 317 -5.34 -5.68 16.59
CA THR A 317 -5.91 -6.99 16.92
C THR A 317 -5.41 -8.08 15.97
N ARG A 318 -5.61 -9.35 16.34
CA ARG A 318 -5.33 -10.49 15.46
C ARG A 318 -6.11 -10.41 14.14
N GLN A 319 -7.34 -9.91 14.17
CA GLN A 319 -8.16 -9.78 12.97
C GLN A 319 -7.60 -8.70 12.03
N ASP A 320 -7.06 -7.61 12.58
CA ASP A 320 -6.41 -6.55 11.80
C ASP A 320 -5.19 -7.08 11.06
N PHE A 321 -4.33 -7.85 11.75
CA PHE A 321 -3.21 -8.54 11.11
C PHE A 321 -3.67 -9.48 10.01
N MET A 322 -4.68 -10.30 10.27
CA MET A 322 -5.18 -11.24 9.28
C MET A 322 -5.66 -10.51 8.01
N LYS A 323 -6.42 -9.42 8.16
CA LYS A 323 -6.89 -8.60 7.03
C LYS A 323 -5.72 -8.02 6.24
N LEU A 324 -4.71 -7.48 6.91
CA LEU A 324 -3.54 -6.90 6.25
C LEU A 324 -2.68 -7.97 5.56
N SER A 325 -2.50 -9.13 6.20
CA SER A 325 -1.77 -10.27 5.62
C SER A 325 -2.50 -10.84 4.41
N LEU A 326 -3.82 -10.98 4.47
CA LEU A 326 -4.64 -11.41 3.32
C LEU A 326 -4.50 -10.44 2.16
N PHE A 327 -4.53 -9.13 2.41
CA PHE A 327 -4.23 -8.13 1.39
C PHE A 327 -2.83 -8.32 0.79
N ALA A 328 -1.80 -8.44 1.63
CA ALA A 328 -0.43 -8.59 1.14
C ALA A 328 -0.20 -9.88 0.34
N GLN A 329 -0.95 -10.94 0.63
CA GLN A 329 -0.81 -12.25 -0.02
C GLN A 329 -1.64 -12.39 -1.30
N HIS A 330 -2.69 -11.59 -1.47
CA HIS A 330 -3.68 -11.83 -2.52
C HIS A 330 -4.02 -10.59 -3.35
N ASP A 331 -3.79 -9.37 -2.86
CA ASP A 331 -4.12 -8.17 -3.62
C ASP A 331 -3.21 -8.04 -4.84
N ARG A 332 -3.84 -8.07 -6.01
CA ARG A 332 -3.13 -7.99 -7.28
C ARG A 332 -2.26 -6.76 -7.42
N ARG A 333 -2.73 -5.56 -7.02
CA ARG A 333 -1.95 -4.31 -7.19
C ARG A 333 -0.70 -4.36 -6.32
N TYR A 334 -0.85 -4.83 -5.09
CA TYR A 334 0.26 -5.00 -4.17
C TYR A 334 1.27 -6.06 -4.65
N LEU A 335 0.81 -7.25 -5.04
CA LEU A 335 1.69 -8.32 -5.52
C LEU A 335 2.47 -7.91 -6.78
N ARG A 336 1.85 -7.13 -7.68
CA ARG A 336 2.53 -6.58 -8.86
C ARG A 336 3.63 -5.58 -8.47
N ALA A 337 3.34 -4.70 -7.52
CA ALA A 337 4.32 -3.74 -7.00
C ALA A 337 5.50 -4.44 -6.34
N VAL A 338 5.25 -5.48 -5.53
CA VAL A 338 6.30 -6.28 -4.85
C VAL A 338 7.10 -7.17 -5.82
N ALA A 339 6.47 -7.64 -6.90
CA ALA A 339 7.13 -8.50 -7.88
C ALA A 339 8.21 -7.78 -8.71
N ARG A 340 8.27 -6.44 -8.66
CA ARG A 340 9.34 -5.67 -9.31
C ARG A 340 10.66 -5.86 -8.55
N THR A 341 11.41 -6.90 -8.92
CA THR A 341 12.73 -7.17 -8.33
C THR A 341 13.81 -6.41 -9.11
N THR A 342 14.30 -5.29 -8.57
CA THR A 342 15.57 -4.72 -9.03
C THR A 342 16.69 -5.05 -8.06
N PRO A 343 17.88 -5.47 -8.54
CA PRO A 343 19.04 -5.67 -7.67
C PRO A 343 19.37 -4.41 -6.87
N LYS A 344 19.88 -4.58 -5.64
CA LYS A 344 20.38 -3.48 -4.81
C LYS A 344 21.36 -2.62 -5.63
N HIS A 345 21.18 -1.30 -5.61
CA HIS A 345 21.99 -0.32 -6.36
C HIS A 345 21.83 -0.28 -7.89
N ALA A 346 21.03 -1.15 -8.51
CA ALA A 346 20.81 -1.13 -9.96
C ALA A 346 19.71 -0.14 -10.41
N ASP A 347 18.83 0.27 -9.51
CA ASP A 347 17.76 1.25 -9.76
C ASP A 347 17.99 2.48 -8.85
N MET A 348 19.00 3.28 -9.22
CA MET A 348 19.39 4.54 -8.55
C MET A 348 18.22 5.55 -8.41
N PRO A 349 17.28 5.67 -9.38
CA PRO A 349 16.15 6.59 -9.23
C PRO A 349 15.18 6.27 -8.07
N LEU A 350 15.11 5.03 -7.55
CA LEU A 350 14.23 4.64 -6.43
C LEU A 350 12.72 4.96 -6.59
N GLU A 351 12.24 5.44 -7.76
CA GLU A 351 10.88 5.99 -7.88
C GLU A 351 9.79 4.96 -7.53
N ASN A 352 10.01 3.69 -7.85
CA ASN A 352 8.97 2.67 -7.75
C ASN A 352 9.04 1.78 -6.49
N HIS A 353 9.99 2.03 -5.59
CA HIS A 353 10.22 1.19 -4.39
C HIS A 353 9.37 1.54 -3.18
N ASN A 354 8.59 2.62 -3.27
CA ASN A 354 7.68 3.03 -2.20
C ASN A 354 6.25 2.55 -2.44
N LEU A 355 5.92 2.14 -3.66
CA LEU A 355 4.55 1.79 -4.03
C LEU A 355 3.97 0.66 -3.16
N PRO A 356 4.70 -0.44 -2.86
CA PRO A 356 4.23 -1.44 -1.90
C PRO A 356 3.85 -0.86 -0.54
N MET A 357 4.62 0.10 -0.03
CA MET A 357 4.37 0.76 1.26
C MET A 357 3.15 1.68 1.23
N VAL A 358 2.98 2.44 0.14
CA VAL A 358 1.80 3.28 -0.06
C VAL A 358 0.53 2.42 -0.06
N LEU A 359 0.55 1.30 -0.81
CA LEU A 359 -0.57 0.37 -0.89
C LEU A 359 -0.89 -0.30 0.46
N LEU A 360 0.13 -0.71 1.21
CA LEU A 360 -0.07 -1.28 2.55
C LEU A 360 -0.63 -0.27 3.53
N TYR A 361 -0.13 0.95 3.51
CA TYR A 361 -0.63 1.98 4.41
C TYR A 361 -2.07 2.34 4.09
N ARG A 362 -2.43 2.40 2.81
CA ARG A 362 -3.83 2.56 2.41
C ARG A 362 -4.72 1.43 2.94
N GLU A 363 -4.27 0.18 2.86
CA GLU A 363 -5.03 -0.93 3.42
C GLU A 363 -5.09 -0.87 4.95
N ALA A 364 -4.00 -0.50 5.62
CA ALA A 364 -3.97 -0.31 7.06
C ALA A 364 -4.94 0.80 7.50
N MET A 365 -5.03 1.90 6.75
CA MET A 365 -6.03 2.95 6.95
C MET A 365 -7.47 2.42 6.77
N ARG A 366 -7.69 1.43 5.90
CA ARG A 366 -9.02 0.82 5.71
C ARG A 366 -9.40 -0.06 6.89
N ILE A 367 -8.41 -0.75 7.45
CA ILE A 367 -8.56 -1.61 8.63
C ILE A 367 -8.73 -0.76 9.89
N LYS A 368 -8.05 0.38 9.98
CA LYS A 368 -8.09 1.38 11.06
C LYS A 368 -8.68 2.71 10.56
N PRO A 369 -9.98 2.76 10.21
CA PRO A 369 -10.58 3.92 9.55
C PRO A 369 -10.43 5.19 10.39
N GLY A 370 -9.98 6.28 9.76
CA GLY A 370 -9.84 7.59 10.39
C GLY A 370 -8.65 7.77 11.33
N ASP A 371 -8.00 6.68 11.80
CA ASP A 371 -6.86 6.76 12.72
C ASP A 371 -5.54 6.43 12.03
N LYS A 372 -4.88 7.48 11.54
CA LYS A 372 -3.53 7.37 10.95
C LYS A 372 -2.50 6.77 11.91
N ARG A 373 -2.60 7.04 13.21
CA ARG A 373 -1.62 6.56 14.20
C ARG A 373 -1.78 5.06 14.41
N ALA A 374 -3.02 4.58 14.55
CA ALA A 374 -3.30 3.15 14.62
C ALA A 374 -2.94 2.42 13.33
N ALA A 375 -3.16 3.02 12.15
CA ALA A 375 -2.76 2.43 10.87
C ALA A 375 -1.24 2.25 10.74
N VAL A 376 -0.43 3.28 11.07
CA VAL A 376 1.03 3.13 11.09
C VAL A 376 1.46 2.14 12.18
N GLY A 377 0.78 2.13 13.34
CA GLY A 377 1.02 1.17 14.42
C GLY A 377 0.82 -0.29 13.98
N LEU A 378 -0.27 -0.56 13.24
CA LEU A 378 -0.54 -1.85 12.60
C LEU A 378 0.58 -2.22 11.62
N LEU A 379 1.02 -1.31 10.76
CA LEU A 379 2.12 -1.59 9.83
C LEU A 379 3.44 -1.92 10.54
N ASP A 380 3.83 -1.11 11.53
CA ASP A 380 5.09 -1.30 12.26
C ASP A 380 5.09 -2.65 13.00
N GLU A 381 3.96 -3.04 13.60
CA GLU A 381 3.84 -4.35 14.24
C GLU A 381 3.78 -5.49 13.21
N ALA A 382 3.10 -5.28 12.08
CA ALA A 382 2.92 -6.29 11.05
C ALA A 382 4.24 -6.61 10.35
N VAL A 383 5.12 -5.62 10.14
CA VAL A 383 6.47 -5.84 9.58
C VAL A 383 7.37 -6.56 10.60
N ARG A 384 7.24 -6.22 11.88
CA ARG A 384 8.14 -6.70 12.94
C ARG A 384 7.92 -8.16 13.35
N ILE A 385 6.68 -8.65 13.42
CA ILE A 385 6.37 -10.01 13.88
C ILE A 385 6.90 -11.09 12.91
N PRO A 386 6.62 -11.03 11.59
CA PRO A 386 7.15 -11.98 10.61
C PRO A 386 8.68 -11.97 10.56
N PHE A 387 9.33 -10.82 10.83
CA PHE A 387 10.79 -10.71 10.80
C PHE A 387 11.49 -11.51 11.90
N ALA A 388 10.97 -11.48 13.13
CA ALA A 388 11.52 -12.28 14.22
C ALA A 388 11.46 -13.78 13.88
N TRP A 389 10.38 -14.19 13.19
CA TRP A 389 10.20 -15.54 12.70
C TRP A 389 11.13 -15.87 11.52
N VAL A 390 11.23 -15.03 10.48
CA VAL A 390 12.15 -15.25 9.35
C VAL A 390 13.62 -15.30 9.80
N LYS A 391 14.03 -14.45 10.76
CA LYS A 391 15.38 -14.49 11.34
C LYS A 391 15.67 -15.76 12.15
N SER A 392 14.63 -16.47 12.59
CA SER A 392 14.78 -17.76 13.25
C SER A 392 15.02 -18.91 12.26
N ILE A 393 14.74 -18.71 10.97
CA ILE A 393 14.97 -19.71 9.91
C ILE A 393 16.45 -19.64 9.48
N PRO A 394 17.20 -20.76 9.51
CA PRO A 394 18.57 -20.79 9.00
C PRO A 394 18.63 -20.35 7.54
N ARG A 395 19.60 -19.48 7.18
CA ARG A 395 19.74 -18.96 5.81
C ARG A 395 19.84 -20.05 4.73
N THR A 396 20.42 -21.20 5.07
CA THR A 396 20.55 -22.35 4.18
C THR A 396 19.23 -23.03 3.85
N GLN A 397 18.17 -22.78 4.62
CA GLN A 397 16.82 -23.32 4.44
C GLN A 397 15.88 -22.32 3.74
N LEU A 398 16.31 -21.07 3.57
CA LEU A 398 15.57 -20.07 2.82
C LEU A 398 15.90 -20.22 1.32
N PRO A 399 14.90 -20.32 0.43
CA PRO A 399 15.13 -20.25 -1.01
C PRO A 399 15.88 -18.97 -1.37
N SER A 400 16.78 -19.04 -2.35
CA SER A 400 17.59 -17.90 -2.82
C SER A 400 16.79 -16.81 -3.56
N SER A 401 15.45 -16.87 -3.55
CA SER A 401 14.61 -15.92 -4.27
C SER A 401 14.29 -14.67 -3.44
N ILE A 402 14.55 -13.50 -4.04
CA ILE A 402 14.21 -12.16 -3.51
C ILE A 402 12.71 -12.05 -3.19
N ALA A 403 11.88 -12.81 -3.91
CA ALA A 403 10.44 -12.87 -3.67
C ALA A 403 10.09 -13.33 -2.25
N LEU A 404 10.82 -14.28 -1.66
CA LEU A 404 10.53 -14.79 -0.31
C LEU A 404 10.93 -13.78 0.80
N GLU A 405 11.92 -12.93 0.53
CA GLU A 405 12.32 -11.83 1.41
C GLU A 405 11.30 -10.69 1.45
N ASN A 406 10.48 -10.55 0.39
CA ASN A 406 9.45 -9.51 0.24
C ASN A 406 8.00 -10.02 0.42
N PHE A 407 7.79 -11.35 0.52
CA PHE A 407 6.49 -11.98 0.25
C PHE A 407 5.38 -11.71 1.28
N LEU A 408 5.73 -11.33 2.51
CA LEU A 408 4.72 -11.10 3.55
C LEU A 408 4.42 -9.60 3.73
N LEU A 409 5.45 -8.76 3.79
CA LEU A 409 5.41 -7.29 3.78
C LEU A 409 6.77 -6.78 3.22
N PRO A 410 6.83 -5.79 2.31
CA PRO A 410 8.07 -5.21 1.79
C PRO A 410 8.97 -4.76 2.95
N GLY A 411 10.26 -4.99 2.77
CA GLY A 411 11.30 -4.30 3.54
C GLY A 411 11.82 -5.00 4.78
N ASN A 412 12.05 -6.31 4.69
CA ASN A 412 12.66 -7.04 5.80
C ASN A 412 14.19 -7.22 5.72
N LYS A 413 14.92 -6.43 4.90
CA LYS A 413 16.36 -6.29 5.08
C LYS A 413 16.99 -5.05 4.46
N GLU A 414 18.10 -4.65 5.07
CA GLU A 414 19.14 -3.70 4.65
C GLU A 414 19.68 -3.88 3.22
N ASP A 415 19.15 -4.84 2.45
CA ASP A 415 19.63 -5.24 1.12
C ASP A 415 18.58 -5.11 -0.01
N GLY A 416 17.32 -4.84 0.31
CA GLY A 416 16.28 -4.52 -0.67
C GLY A 416 16.10 -3.01 -0.83
N PRO A 417 15.59 -2.52 -1.98
CA PRO A 417 15.36 -1.09 -2.17
C PRO A 417 14.11 -0.55 -1.45
N ASP A 418 13.19 -1.42 -1.05
CA ASP A 418 11.94 -1.07 -0.34
C ASP A 418 12.18 -0.99 1.17
N LYS A 419 12.74 0.12 1.66
CA LYS A 419 13.12 0.27 3.08
C LYS A 419 11.93 0.63 3.99
N SER A 420 11.00 -0.32 4.17
CA SER A 420 9.72 -0.12 4.88
C SER A 420 9.83 0.40 6.32
N ARG A 421 10.90 0.06 7.04
CA ARG A 421 11.15 0.56 8.40
C ARG A 421 11.36 2.08 8.43
N HIS A 422 12.10 2.62 7.47
CA HIS A 422 12.39 4.04 7.34
C HIS A 422 11.09 4.81 7.04
N TRP A 423 10.31 4.27 6.11
CA TRP A 423 9.01 4.81 5.73
C TRP A 423 8.01 4.86 6.90
N ASN A 424 7.78 3.72 7.58
CA ASN A 424 6.79 3.63 8.66
C ASN A 424 7.20 4.41 9.91
N VAL A 425 8.45 4.28 10.36
CA VAL A 425 8.88 4.85 11.64
C VAL A 425 8.89 6.37 11.56
N PHE A 426 9.49 6.96 10.52
CA PHE A 426 9.60 8.41 10.42
C PHE A 426 8.32 9.05 9.88
N GLY A 427 7.55 8.38 9.03
CA GLY A 427 6.19 8.84 8.74
C GLY A 427 5.29 8.82 9.99
N GLY A 428 5.38 7.79 10.83
CA GLY A 428 4.67 7.73 12.12
C GLY A 428 5.10 8.82 13.10
N ILE A 429 6.41 9.09 13.22
CA ILE A 429 6.93 10.18 14.03
C ILE A 429 6.41 11.54 13.55
N ALA A 430 6.20 11.73 12.24
CA ALA A 430 5.65 12.97 11.71
C ALA A 430 4.23 13.27 12.22
N ILE A 431 3.41 12.24 12.40
CA ILE A 431 2.06 12.37 13.00
C ILE A 431 2.14 12.60 14.52
N TYR A 432 3.13 12.00 15.19
CA TYR A 432 3.26 12.06 16.64
C TYR A 432 3.90 13.37 17.14
N LYS A 433 4.86 13.92 16.39
CA LYS A 433 5.58 15.17 16.70
C LYS A 433 5.23 16.23 15.66
N SER A 434 6.05 16.32 14.62
CA SER A 434 5.82 17.14 13.45
C SER A 434 6.66 16.60 12.29
N PRO A 435 6.33 16.93 11.03
CA PRO A 435 7.16 16.58 9.88
C PRO A 435 8.61 17.05 10.02
N GLU A 436 8.83 18.28 10.51
CA GLU A 436 10.16 18.88 10.71
C GLU A 436 10.98 18.08 11.70
N GLU A 437 10.40 17.76 12.85
CA GLU A 437 11.07 16.99 13.89
C GLU A 437 11.35 15.55 13.44
N SER A 438 10.45 14.97 12.63
CA SER A 438 10.68 13.67 12.03
C SER A 438 11.89 13.66 11.10
N VAL A 439 12.00 14.64 10.19
CA VAL A 439 13.14 14.77 9.29
C VAL A 439 14.45 14.98 10.06
N ARG A 440 14.44 15.80 11.12
CA ARG A 440 15.63 16.00 11.98
C ARG A 440 16.08 14.69 12.63
N LEU A 441 15.14 13.93 13.21
CA LEU A 441 15.43 12.66 13.85
C LEU A 441 15.88 11.59 12.86
N ALA A 442 15.30 11.58 11.66
CA ALA A 442 15.70 10.72 10.55
C ALA A 442 17.16 10.99 10.18
N LEU A 443 17.50 12.23 9.83
CA LEU A 443 18.87 12.61 9.47
C LEU A 443 19.87 12.33 10.59
N ALA A 444 19.52 12.60 11.85
CA ALA A 444 20.38 12.29 12.99
C ALA A 444 20.63 10.77 13.13
N ARG A 445 19.62 9.95 12.85
CA ARG A 445 19.76 8.49 12.82
C ARG A 445 20.66 8.05 11.66
N GLU A 446 20.40 8.52 10.45
CA GLU A 446 21.17 8.10 9.27
C GLU A 446 22.63 8.57 9.36
N VAL A 447 22.90 9.78 9.87
CA VAL A 447 24.28 10.27 10.11
C VAL A 447 25.00 9.39 11.14
N LYS A 448 24.30 8.92 12.17
CA LYS A 448 24.88 7.99 13.14
C LYS A 448 25.28 6.68 12.46
N ASP A 449 24.39 6.08 11.68
CA ASP A 449 24.66 4.82 10.98
C ASP A 449 25.82 4.97 9.97
N TYR A 450 25.83 6.06 9.20
CA TYR A 450 26.95 6.40 8.30
C TYR A 450 28.30 6.46 9.03
N ARG A 451 28.33 7.01 10.25
CA ARG A 451 29.57 7.11 11.06
C ARG A 451 30.02 5.76 11.59
N GLU A 452 29.09 4.88 11.95
CA GLU A 452 29.37 3.55 12.52
C GLU A 452 29.79 2.54 11.45
N GLU A 453 29.30 2.67 10.22
CA GLU A 453 29.54 1.73 9.10
C GLU A 453 30.80 2.03 8.25
N GLY A 454 31.65 2.96 8.68
CA GLY A 454 32.99 3.13 8.10
C GLY A 454 33.14 4.19 7.01
N ARG A 455 32.18 5.11 6.86
CA ARG A 455 32.30 6.38 6.10
C ARG A 455 32.86 6.27 4.67
N ASN A 456 32.36 5.33 3.88
CA ASN A 456 32.78 5.13 2.49
C ASN A 456 31.65 5.49 1.49
N PRO A 457 31.92 5.54 0.17
CA PRO A 457 30.91 5.92 -0.82
C PRO A 457 29.70 4.98 -0.90
N ALA A 458 29.86 3.69 -0.62
CA ALA A 458 28.74 2.76 -0.59
C ALA A 458 27.79 3.09 0.57
N VAL A 459 28.34 3.36 1.75
CA VAL A 459 27.57 3.77 2.95
C VAL A 459 26.94 5.14 2.75
N MET A 460 27.62 6.09 2.08
CA MET A 460 27.01 7.39 1.71
C MET A 460 25.83 7.21 0.74
N SER A 461 25.95 6.28 -0.21
CA SER A 461 24.87 5.99 -1.15
C SER A 461 23.66 5.46 -0.39
N GLU A 462 23.87 4.55 0.55
CA GLU A 462 22.82 4.05 1.42
C GLU A 462 22.21 5.14 2.30
N PHE A 463 23.03 5.98 2.94
CA PHE A 463 22.58 7.13 3.73
C PHE A 463 21.62 8.05 2.94
N ILE A 464 21.95 8.37 1.69
CA ILE A 464 21.09 9.20 0.84
C ILE A 464 19.80 8.44 0.49
N ARG A 465 19.88 7.13 0.18
CA ARG A 465 18.72 6.28 -0.10
C ARG A 465 17.79 6.15 1.10
N ASP A 466 18.33 5.96 2.30
CA ASP A 466 17.59 5.93 3.56
C ASP A 466 16.89 7.26 3.83
N THR A 467 17.60 8.36 3.61
CA THR A 467 17.03 9.70 3.72
C THR A 467 15.86 9.87 2.76
N MET A 468 15.98 9.45 1.49
CA MET A 468 14.87 9.49 0.53
C MET A 468 13.68 8.64 0.98
N ALA A 469 13.90 7.43 1.49
CA ALA A 469 12.83 6.56 2.02
C ALA A 469 12.11 7.19 3.23
N ASN A 470 12.86 7.82 4.14
CA ASN A 470 12.32 8.58 5.27
C ASN A 470 11.41 9.72 4.78
N LEU A 471 11.86 10.50 3.79
CA LEU A 471 11.10 11.62 3.22
C LEU A 471 9.81 11.16 2.53
N ASN A 472 9.85 10.02 1.82
CA ASN A 472 8.65 9.43 1.23
C ASN A 472 7.64 9.00 2.30
N GLY A 473 8.11 8.40 3.40
CA GLY A 473 7.26 8.04 4.54
C GLY A 473 6.58 9.25 5.14
N VAL A 474 7.35 10.31 5.43
CA VAL A 474 6.83 11.59 5.94
C VAL A 474 5.81 12.17 4.98
N TYR A 475 6.11 12.22 3.69
CA TYR A 475 5.20 12.77 2.69
C TYR A 475 3.87 12.03 2.64
N HIS A 476 3.89 10.73 2.29
CA HIS A 476 2.68 9.97 2.02
C HIS A 476 1.79 9.81 3.26
N ILE A 477 2.38 9.57 4.43
CA ILE A 477 1.60 9.45 5.67
C ILE A 477 0.89 10.77 6.01
N MET A 478 1.55 11.91 5.78
CA MET A 478 0.96 13.22 6.06
C MET A 478 -0.09 13.61 5.01
N THR A 479 0.13 13.30 3.73
CA THR A 479 -0.76 13.71 2.62
C THR A 479 -2.04 12.89 2.52
N ILE A 480 -2.00 11.59 2.84
CA ILE A 480 -3.17 10.71 2.66
C ILE A 480 -4.36 11.22 3.47
N ASN A 481 -5.47 11.56 2.83
CA ASN A 481 -6.68 12.02 3.52
C ASN A 481 -7.64 10.85 3.77
N PRO A 482 -7.91 10.48 5.04
CA PRO A 482 -8.84 9.39 5.35
C PRO A 482 -10.27 9.63 4.83
N HIS A 483 -10.74 10.89 4.81
CA HIS A 483 -12.09 11.22 4.36
C HIS A 483 -12.26 11.01 2.85
N LEU A 484 -11.21 11.29 2.07
CA LEU A 484 -11.20 11.06 0.61
C LEU A 484 -11.11 9.57 0.25
N LEU A 485 -10.67 8.71 1.19
CA LEU A 485 -10.56 7.27 0.99
C LEU A 485 -11.86 6.51 1.27
N TYR A 486 -12.70 7.02 2.18
CA TYR A 486 -13.87 6.29 2.68
C TYR A 486 -15.21 7.04 2.51
N GLY A 487 -15.20 8.23 1.90
CA GLY A 487 -16.41 9.05 1.76
C GLY A 487 -17.00 9.47 3.11
N LEU A 488 -16.17 9.51 4.16
CA LEU A 488 -16.58 10.03 5.46
C LEU A 488 -16.83 11.54 5.32
N PRO A 489 -17.85 12.09 5.99
CA PRO A 489 -18.05 13.54 5.99
C PRO A 489 -16.73 14.21 6.38
N ALA A 490 -16.33 15.22 5.61
CA ALA A 490 -15.22 16.07 6.02
C ALA A 490 -15.69 16.82 7.27
N ASP A 491 -14.93 16.72 8.36
CA ASP A 491 -15.09 17.68 9.44
C ASP A 491 -14.79 19.06 8.84
N GLU A 492 -15.79 19.95 8.86
CA GLU A 492 -15.71 21.33 8.36
C GLU A 492 -14.63 22.15 9.08
#